data_AF-A0A6L3XRM3-F1
#
_entry.id   AF-A0A6L3XRM3-F1
#
_cell.length_a   1.000
_cell.length_b   1.000
_cell.length_c   1.000
_cell.angle_alpha   90.00
_cell.angle_beta   90.00
_cell.angle_gamma   90.00
#
_symmetry.space_group_name_H-M   'P 1'
#
loop_
_entity.id
_entity.type
_entity.pdbx_description
1 polymer ?
#
loop_
_entity_poly.entity_id
_entity_poly.type
_entity_poly.pdbx_seq_one_letter_code
_entity_poly.pdbx_strand_id
1 'polypeptide(L)' 'MAKLTFNAILVICTGNICRSPIGERLLRRLLPTARVDSAGICGLEGR' A
#
# COMPACT_ATOMS: atom_id res chain seq x y z
N MET A 1 5.77 -20.21 -7.02
CA MET A 1 5.29 -18.90 -6.51
C MET A 1 4.65 -19.14 -5.14
N ALA A 2 5.09 -18.45 -4.09
CA ALA A 2 4.42 -18.54 -2.78
C ALA A 2 3.03 -17.90 -2.88
N LYS A 3 1.98 -18.68 -2.63
CA LYS A 3 0.61 -18.19 -2.60
C LYS A 3 0.35 -17.61 -1.22
N LEU A 4 0.47 -16.29 -1.07
CA LEU A 4 0.06 -15.61 0.15
C LEU A 4 -1.46 -15.77 0.31
N THR A 5 -1.91 -16.23 1.47
CA THR A 5 -3.34 -16.31 1.83
C THR A 5 -4.00 -14.93 1.89
N PHE A 6 -3.18 -13.87 2.00
CA PHE A 6 -3.63 -12.49 2.10
C PHE A 6 -3.87 -11.88 0.72
N ASN A 7 -5.13 -11.55 0.43
CA ASN A 7 -5.54 -10.90 -0.81
C ASN A 7 -5.71 -9.38 -0.69
N ALA A 8 -5.61 -8.83 0.52
CA ALA A 8 -5.75 -7.40 0.79
C ALA A 8 -4.60 -6.91 1.69
N ILE A 9 -3.93 -5.84 1.28
CA ILE A 9 -2.77 -5.25 1.96
C ILE A 9 -2.99 -3.75 2.11
N LEU A 10 -2.87 -3.23 3.33
CA LEU A 10 -2.87 -1.79 3.60
C LEU A 10 -1.47 -1.35 4.01
N VAL A 11 -0.83 -0.52 3.19
CA VAL A 11 0.53 -0.01 3.44
C VAL A 11 0.44 1.29 4.23
N ILE A 12 1.02 1.33 5.42
CA ILE A 12 0.92 2.49 6.33
C ILE A 12 2.27 3.19 6.47
N CYS A 13 2.27 4.52 6.42
CA CYS A 13 3.38 5.34 6.88
C CYS A 13 2.89 6.51 7.75
N THR A 14 3.71 7.53 8.01
CA THR A 14 3.28 8.70 8.79
C THR A 14 2.29 9.57 8.03
N GLY A 15 2.72 10.19 6.92
CA GLY A 15 1.95 11.23 6.22
C GLY A 15 1.21 10.81 4.96
N ASN A 16 1.27 9.53 4.55
CA ASN A 16 0.72 9.02 3.29
C ASN A 16 1.25 9.66 1.99
N ILE A 17 2.39 10.37 2.00
CA ILE A 17 2.89 11.12 0.82
C ILE A 17 4.24 10.65 0.27
N CYS A 18 4.96 9.78 0.97
CA CYS A 18 6.29 9.31 0.53
C CYS A 18 6.39 7.77 0.55
N ARG A 19 6.49 7.18 1.74
CA ARG A 19 6.81 5.75 1.90
C ARG A 19 5.67 4.84 1.48
N SER A 20 4.45 5.07 1.98
CA SER A 20 3.32 4.18 1.68
C SER A 20 2.83 4.24 0.23
N PRO A 21 2.77 5.40 -0.47
CA PRO A 21 2.44 5.43 -1.91
C PRO A 21 3.44 4.65 -2.78
N ILE A 22 4.73 4.74 -2.47
CA ILE A 22 5.77 3.98 -3.19
C ILE A 22 5.57 2.48 -2.97
N GLY A 23 5.40 2.06 -1.70
CA GLY A 23 5.18 0.66 -1.35
C GLY A 23 3.93 0.07 -2.01
N GLU A 24 2.81 0.82 -2.02
CA GLU A 24 1.58 0.43 -2.71
C GLU A 24 1.84 0.14 -4.19
N ARG A 25 2.51 1.06 -4.91
CA ARG A 25 2.73 0.92 -6.36
C ARG A 25 3.68 -0.21 -6.69
N LEU A 26 4.71 -0.43 -5.87
CA LEU A 26 5.62 -1.57 -6.02
C LEU A 26 4.90 -2.90 -5.79
N LEU A 27 4.10 -2.99 -4.73
CA LEU A 27 3.35 -4.21 -4.42
C LEU A 27 2.26 -4.50 -5.45
N ARG A 28 1.56 -3.49 -5.98
CA ARG A 28 0.62 -3.67 -7.11
C ARG A 28 1.30 -4.26 -8.35
N ARG A 29 2.57 -3.95 -8.60
CA ARG A 29 3.34 -4.53 -9.71
C ARG A 29 3.76 -5.98 -9.44
N LEU A 30 4.17 -6.27 -8.20
CA LEU A 30 4.66 -7.60 -7.81
C LEU A 30 3.52 -8.60 -7.54
N LEU A 31 2.36 -8.10 -7.11
CA LEU A 31 1.18 -8.87 -6.71
C LEU A 31 -0.06 -8.33 -7.43
N PRO A 32 -0.15 -8.48 -8.76
CA PRO A 32 -1.21 -7.85 -9.57
C PRO A 32 -2.63 -8.31 -9.23
N THR A 33 -2.77 -9.47 -8.57
CA THR A 33 -4.07 -10.02 -8.15
C THR A 33 -4.50 -9.59 -6.75
N ALA A 34 -3.57 -9.09 -5.93
CA ALA A 34 -3.86 -8.66 -4.57
C ALA A 34 -4.38 -7.21 -4.59
N ARG A 35 -5.37 -6.93 -3.75
CA ARG A 35 -5.79 -5.56 -3.47
C ARG A 35 -4.75 -4.90 -2.56
N VAL A 36 -4.14 -3.81 -3.02
CA VAL A 36 -3.16 -3.05 -2.25
C VAL A 36 -3.57 -1.59 -2.24
N ASP A 37 -3.71 -1.02 -1.04
CA ASP A 37 -4.03 0.38 -0.81
C ASP A 37 -3.03 0.97 0.20
N SER A 38 -3.00 2.30 0.36
CA SER A 38 -2.10 2.99 1.30
C SER A 38 -2.82 4.01 2.17
N ALA A 39 -2.29 4.20 3.38
CA ALA A 39 -2.77 5.17 4.36
C ALA A 39 -1.62 5.84 5.13
N GLY A 40 -1.93 6.88 5.90
CA GLY A 40 -1.03 7.50 6.87
C GLY A 40 -1.65 7.56 8.25
N ILE A 41 -0.87 7.31 9.31
CA ILE A 41 -1.36 7.47 10.69
C ILE A 41 -1.70 8.93 11.04
N CYS A 42 -1.01 9.87 10.39
CA CYS A 42 -1.31 11.30 10.37
C CYS A 42 -1.32 11.73 8.90
N GLY A 43 -2.17 11.09 8.10
CA GLY A 43 -2.29 11.35 6.67
C GLY A 43 -2.51 12.84 6.41
N LEU A 44 -1.73 13.40 5.49
CA LEU A 44 -2.03 14.71 4.93
C LEU A 44 -3.16 14.51 3.92
N GLU A 45 -4.39 14.84 4.31
CA GLU A 45 -5.52 14.87 3.40
C GLU A 45 -5.31 16.01 2.39
N GLY A 46 -5.42 15.67 1.10
CA GLY A 46 -5.36 16.65 0.02
C GLY A 46 -6.50 17.65 0.17
N ARG A 47 -6.18 18.93 0.05
CA ARG A 47 -7.15 20.02 -0.10
C ARG A 47 -7.53 20.15 -1.56
#